data_AF-A0A1Q7APQ1-F1
#
_entry.id   AF-A0A1Q7APQ1-F1
#
_cell.length_a   1.000
_cell.length_b   1.000
_cell.length_c   1.000
_cell.angle_alpha   90.00
_cell.angle_beta   90.00
_cell.angle_gamma   90.00
#
_symmetry.space_group_name_H-M   'P 1'
#
loop_
_entity.id
_entity.type
_entity.pdbx_description
1 polymer ?
#
loop_
_entity_poly.entity_id
_entity_poly.type
_entity_poly.pdbx_seq_one_letter_code
_entity_poly.pdbx_strand_id
1 'polypeptide(L)'
;MSVPPAPPAVQFAPPVPDRGPQLRLLGAALVVPAFALLLWSYVWPTIWDVWNSFRRVTFFVGEGDLDRGVGSANYDAAFRGGFWGSVGFALTLAVVPLLVVFIAAPALAWAAHRSGTAARWVVRVALALPLAAYAPAAIALGSVLDTREAGRHPTDIPNVVRATGWAGTFGLACAVAVTAYLAALRRRDPRRPVWPALLVVGGLLTLAVLALALQSFTYPYLVAGGGPRGTTNTPLLLLYQDNFIRASLGSGAAVSTLLLIPLMLLGTAAAVLIIVSRLRIEVDPKWRSADESTAWPPARVVAVVVAAVLALIVFVGTVSALWPWLHRLGDTTPRHVSAGQAVVNSWLPTLISTAVGVGVALLAAFGIGALRPLGRRSELLLLPFAPWLFVGTGPLLATAFTRMSSGRQLGTFLGLIPPTWVAIPVLFIATLLFRGQEARLRAAPVRDSGAVARNLVLPVLPMVPILFGAVWLWQSQDLLWQLGASNPEKPTAAVAAVAGASGITDPSTTGIGLVLPVALLVLFLLAAVAAQVAYLDRVAVRVGRDDPVDHGLP
;
A
#
# COMPACT_ATOMS: atom_id res chain seq x y z
N MET A 1 23.80 12.79 -63.72
CA MET A 1 23.80 13.32 -62.33
C MET A 1 22.43 13.02 -61.74
N SER A 2 22.34 12.01 -60.88
CA SER A 2 21.10 11.61 -60.19
C SER A 2 20.83 12.54 -59.02
N VAL A 3 19.73 13.26 -59.06
CA VAL A 3 19.27 14.14 -57.98
C VAL A 3 18.96 13.28 -56.74
N PRO A 4 19.52 13.58 -55.56
CA PRO A 4 19.20 12.84 -54.35
C PRO A 4 17.71 13.04 -53.99
N PRO A 5 17.02 11.99 -53.49
CA PRO A 5 15.62 12.10 -53.10
C PRO A 5 15.46 13.13 -51.98
N ALA A 6 14.46 14.00 -52.14
CA ALA A 6 14.13 15.00 -51.14
C ALA A 6 13.80 14.31 -49.79
N PRO A 7 14.27 14.85 -48.65
CA PRO A 7 13.92 14.31 -47.35
C PRO A 7 12.39 14.33 -47.17
N PRO A 8 11.79 13.27 -46.57
CA PRO A 8 10.36 13.22 -46.36
C PRO A 8 9.91 14.42 -45.53
N ALA A 9 8.90 15.13 -46.03
CA ALA A 9 8.32 16.27 -45.33
C ALA A 9 7.88 15.83 -43.94
N VAL A 10 8.40 16.50 -42.91
CA VAL A 10 7.97 16.32 -41.52
C VAL A 10 6.50 16.74 -41.45
N GLN A 11 5.59 15.75 -41.52
CA GLN A 11 4.18 15.98 -41.30
C GLN A 11 4.00 16.34 -39.83
N PHE A 12 3.84 17.63 -39.54
CA PHE A 12 3.41 18.09 -38.23
C PHE A 12 2.02 17.52 -37.96
N ALA A 13 1.93 16.59 -37.02
CA ALA A 13 0.64 16.10 -36.55
C ALA A 13 -0.22 17.31 -36.11
N PRO A 14 -1.48 17.41 -36.55
CA PRO A 14 -2.32 18.54 -36.20
C PRO A 14 -2.46 18.67 -34.68
N PRO A 15 -2.60 19.90 -34.15
CA PRO A 15 -2.84 20.11 -32.73
C PRO A 15 -4.11 19.35 -32.32
N VAL A 16 -3.98 18.56 -31.25
CA VAL A 16 -5.10 17.78 -30.72
C VAL A 16 -6.27 18.73 -30.44
N PRO A 17 -7.47 18.47 -30.98
CA PRO A 17 -8.61 19.33 -30.73
C PRO A 17 -8.87 19.42 -29.23
N ASP A 18 -8.97 20.65 -28.75
CA ASP A 18 -9.22 20.92 -27.35
C ASP A 18 -10.59 20.34 -26.97
N ARG A 19 -10.65 19.54 -25.90
CA ARG A 19 -11.92 18.95 -25.47
C ARG A 19 -12.90 20.06 -25.10
N GLY A 20 -14.15 19.89 -25.51
CA GLY A 20 -15.21 20.85 -25.23
C GLY A 20 -15.33 21.19 -23.73
N PRO A 21 -15.80 22.39 -23.39
CA PRO A 21 -15.85 22.90 -22.02
C PRO A 21 -16.66 21.99 -21.07
N GLN A 22 -17.68 21.30 -21.60
CA GLN A 22 -18.51 20.36 -20.84
C GLN A 22 -17.72 19.18 -20.27
N LEU A 23 -16.78 18.60 -21.03
CA LEU A 23 -15.94 17.49 -20.56
C LEU A 23 -14.94 17.93 -19.50
N ARG A 24 -14.46 19.18 -19.58
CA ARG A 24 -13.60 19.76 -18.54
C ARG A 24 -14.37 19.98 -17.25
N LEU A 25 -15.59 20.51 -17.35
CA LEU A 25 -16.47 20.71 -16.19
C LEU A 25 -16.83 19.37 -15.52
N LEU A 26 -17.21 18.36 -16.32
CA LEU A 26 -17.46 17.01 -15.81
C LEU A 26 -16.22 16.42 -15.14
N GLY A 27 -15.05 16.56 -15.77
CA GLY A 27 -13.76 16.13 -15.20
C GLY A 27 -13.47 16.76 -13.85
N ALA A 28 -13.72 18.06 -13.69
CA ALA A 28 -13.56 18.76 -12.41
C ALA A 28 -14.61 18.30 -11.38
N ALA A 29 -15.87 18.17 -11.78
CA ALA A 29 -16.96 17.73 -10.90
C ALA A 29 -16.70 16.35 -10.28
N LEU A 30 -16.11 15.41 -11.05
CA LEU A 30 -15.77 14.07 -10.55
C LEU A 30 -14.65 14.07 -9.49
N VAL A 31 -13.84 15.12 -9.40
CA VAL A 31 -12.79 15.24 -8.38
C VAL A 31 -13.35 15.76 -7.05
N VAL A 32 -14.46 16.51 -7.08
CA VAL A 32 -15.03 17.20 -5.91
C VAL A 32 -15.32 16.24 -4.74
N PRO A 33 -15.95 15.07 -4.92
CA PRO A 33 -16.21 14.15 -3.80
C PRO A 33 -14.92 13.68 -3.12
N ALA A 34 -13.87 13.38 -3.90
CA ALA A 34 -12.58 12.97 -3.34
C ALA A 34 -11.92 14.11 -2.56
N PHE A 35 -12.03 15.35 -3.05
CA PHE A 35 -11.50 16.52 -2.34
C PHE A 35 -12.25 16.80 -1.03
N ALA A 36 -13.59 16.71 -1.04
CA ALA A 36 -14.39 16.86 0.17
C ALA A 36 -14.05 15.80 1.23
N LEU A 37 -13.92 14.54 0.82
CA LEU A 37 -13.53 13.45 1.73
C LEU A 37 -12.06 13.54 2.16
N LEU A 38 -11.15 14.08 1.32
CA LEU A 38 -9.78 14.43 1.72
C LEU A 38 -9.78 15.44 2.87
N LEU A 39 -10.56 16.53 2.73
CA LEU A 39 -10.66 17.56 3.76
C LEU A 39 -11.18 16.97 5.08
N TRP A 40 -12.24 16.16 5.00
CA TRP A 40 -12.88 15.56 6.18
C TRP A 40 -12.03 14.51 6.90
N SER A 41 -11.40 13.63 6.13
CA SER A 41 -10.76 12.40 6.65
C SER A 41 -9.29 12.57 6.96
N TYR A 42 -8.63 13.55 6.34
CA TYR A 42 -7.18 13.73 6.44
C TYR A 42 -6.79 15.14 6.89
N VAL A 43 -7.25 16.18 6.19
CA VAL A 43 -6.82 17.57 6.47
C VAL A 43 -7.33 18.05 7.83
N TRP A 44 -8.63 17.92 8.10
CA TRP A 44 -9.21 18.29 9.38
C TRP A 44 -8.57 17.56 10.57
N PRO A 45 -8.41 16.22 10.57
CA PRO A 45 -7.69 15.55 11.65
C PRO A 45 -6.22 15.96 11.77
N THR A 46 -5.53 16.23 10.65
CA THR A 46 -4.15 16.75 10.71
C THR A 46 -4.10 18.10 11.42
N ILE A 47 -5.01 19.03 11.09
CA ILE A 47 -5.12 20.33 11.76
C ILE A 47 -5.44 20.16 13.23
N TRP A 48 -6.34 19.23 13.57
CA TRP A 48 -6.71 18.93 14.95
C TRP A 48 -5.51 18.40 15.75
N ASP A 49 -4.73 17.46 15.20
CA ASP A 49 -3.55 16.91 15.87
C ASP A 49 -2.49 18.01 16.08
N VAL A 50 -2.22 18.84 15.05
CA VAL A 50 -1.29 19.97 15.18
C VAL A 50 -1.77 20.95 16.25
N TRP A 51 -3.06 21.30 16.25
CA TRP A 51 -3.62 22.22 17.23
C TRP A 51 -3.52 21.70 18.67
N ASN A 52 -3.88 20.43 18.89
CA ASN A 52 -3.85 19.82 20.22
C ASN A 52 -2.44 19.48 20.69
N SER A 53 -1.45 19.41 19.78
CA SER A 53 -0.04 19.28 20.17
C SER A 53 0.46 20.42 21.05
N PHE A 54 -0.16 21.61 21.00
CA PHE A 54 0.18 22.77 21.83
C PHE A 54 -0.70 22.92 23.09
N ARG A 55 -1.60 21.98 23.34
CA ARG A 55 -2.60 22.04 24.42
C ARG A 55 -2.48 20.85 25.37
N ARG A 56 -2.91 21.06 26.61
CA ARG A 56 -3.10 19.96 27.55
C ARG A 56 -4.44 19.30 27.26
N VAL A 57 -4.41 18.16 26.58
CA VAL A 57 -5.60 17.34 26.31
C VAL A 57 -5.39 15.96 26.90
N THR A 58 -6.35 15.49 27.68
CA THR A 58 -6.34 14.18 28.35
C THR A 58 -7.73 13.56 28.30
N PHE A 59 -7.83 12.23 28.27
CA PHE A 59 -9.13 11.54 28.15
C PHE A 59 -10.08 11.73 29.35
N PHE A 60 -9.56 12.02 30.54
CA PHE A 60 -10.31 11.93 31.80
C PHE A 60 -10.51 13.26 32.56
N VAL A 61 -10.11 14.40 31.97
CA VAL A 61 -10.26 15.72 32.61
C VAL A 61 -11.39 16.50 31.93
N GLY A 62 -12.29 17.07 32.74
CA GLY A 62 -13.47 17.81 32.28
C GLY A 62 -13.14 19.06 31.45
N GLU A 63 -14.15 19.54 30.70
CA GLU A 63 -14.05 20.61 29.69
C GLU A 63 -13.32 21.89 30.15
N GLY A 64 -13.28 22.17 31.45
CA GLY A 64 -12.67 23.38 32.02
C GLY A 64 -11.13 23.47 31.97
N ASP A 65 -10.40 22.37 31.72
CA ASP A 65 -8.92 22.37 31.67
C ASP A 65 -8.36 22.17 30.23
N LEU A 66 -9.24 21.99 29.23
CA LEU A 66 -8.90 21.74 27.81
C LEU A 66 -8.32 22.96 27.08
N ASP A 67 -8.39 24.14 27.69
CA ASP A 67 -7.95 25.41 27.11
C ASP A 67 -6.59 25.89 27.62
N ARG A 68 -5.93 25.17 28.53
CA ARG A 68 -4.56 25.53 28.96
C ARG A 68 -3.56 25.19 27.85
N GLY A 69 -3.15 26.23 27.12
CA GLY A 69 -2.01 26.17 26.21
C GLY A 69 -0.74 25.80 26.99
N VAL A 70 -0.05 24.76 26.54
CA VAL A 70 1.22 24.28 27.13
C VAL A 70 2.43 24.58 26.25
N GLY A 71 2.24 25.29 25.14
CA GLY A 71 3.31 25.65 24.21
C GLY A 71 4.04 24.40 23.69
N SER A 72 5.36 24.39 23.78
CA SER A 72 6.21 23.28 23.30
C SER A 72 6.35 22.11 24.27
N ALA A 73 5.73 22.15 25.46
CA ALA A 73 6.00 21.17 26.51
C ALA A 73 5.69 19.72 26.09
N ASN A 74 4.69 19.50 25.23
CA ASN A 74 4.37 18.18 24.68
C ASN A 74 5.46 17.67 23.72
N TYR A 75 6.10 18.56 22.94
CA TYR A 75 7.23 18.20 22.08
C TYR A 75 8.46 17.85 22.91
N ASP A 76 8.74 18.63 23.96
CA ASP A 76 9.83 18.31 24.90
C ASP A 76 9.61 16.96 25.58
N ALA A 77 8.37 16.66 25.94
CA ALA A 77 7.98 15.35 26.47
C ALA A 77 8.17 14.23 25.42
N ALA A 78 7.77 14.43 24.17
CA ALA A 78 7.97 13.46 23.09
C ALA A 78 9.46 13.18 22.83
N PHE A 79 10.31 14.21 22.81
CA PHE A 79 11.75 14.04 22.62
C PHE A 79 12.41 13.32 23.80
N ARG A 80 12.07 13.70 25.04
CA ARG A 80 12.54 12.98 26.24
C ARG A 80 11.99 11.55 26.33
N GLY A 81 10.79 11.32 25.77
CA GLY A 81 10.15 10.02 25.63
C GLY A 81 10.78 9.11 24.57
N GLY A 82 11.87 9.55 23.92
CA GLY A 82 12.66 8.72 23.01
C GLY A 82 12.16 8.72 21.57
N PHE A 83 11.46 9.77 21.11
CA PHE A 83 11.00 9.89 19.73
C PHE A 83 12.09 9.58 18.68
N TRP A 84 13.31 10.11 18.85
CA TRP A 84 14.40 9.84 17.90
C TRP A 84 14.88 8.39 17.92
N GLY A 85 14.90 7.77 19.11
CA GLY A 85 15.19 6.34 19.25
C GLY A 85 14.13 5.50 18.55
N SER A 86 12.85 5.91 18.63
CA SER A 86 11.76 5.19 17.99
C SER A 86 11.78 5.32 16.46
N VAL A 87 12.09 6.50 15.93
CA VAL A 87 12.37 6.71 14.50
C VAL A 87 13.55 5.85 14.05
N GLY A 88 14.65 5.86 14.79
CA GLY A 88 15.83 5.04 14.49
C GLY A 88 15.50 3.55 14.43
N PHE A 89 14.78 3.03 15.43
CA PHE A 89 14.35 1.63 15.44
C PHE A 89 13.41 1.31 14.27
N ALA A 90 12.43 2.17 14.00
CA ALA A 90 11.52 2.01 12.85
C ALA A 90 12.28 1.91 11.53
N LEU A 91 13.31 2.73 11.30
CA LEU A 91 14.14 2.65 10.09
C LEU A 91 14.93 1.33 10.00
N THR A 92 15.30 0.69 11.11
CA THR A 92 15.90 -0.65 11.06
C THR A 92 14.95 -1.72 10.50
N LEU A 93 13.63 -1.54 10.65
CA LEU A 93 12.63 -2.43 10.06
C LEU A 93 12.57 -2.29 8.53
N ALA A 94 13.01 -1.15 7.97
CA ALA A 94 13.06 -0.92 6.53
C ALA A 94 14.22 -1.66 5.83
N VAL A 95 15.25 -2.10 6.56
CA VAL A 95 16.50 -2.61 5.97
C VAL A 95 16.25 -3.76 5.00
N VAL A 96 15.57 -4.83 5.42
CA VAL A 96 15.32 -6.00 4.55
C VAL A 96 14.40 -5.64 3.38
N PRO A 97 13.25 -4.96 3.56
CA PRO A 97 12.45 -4.49 2.43
C PRO A 97 13.22 -3.60 1.43
N LEU A 98 14.12 -2.73 1.89
CA LEU A 98 14.97 -1.93 1.00
C LEU A 98 15.99 -2.79 0.24
N LEU A 99 16.65 -3.75 0.91
CA LEU A 99 17.54 -4.71 0.24
C LEU A 99 16.78 -5.50 -0.84
N VAL A 100 15.53 -5.88 -0.58
CA VAL A 100 14.66 -6.49 -1.58
C VAL A 100 14.41 -5.54 -2.75
N VAL A 101 14.03 -4.29 -2.49
CA VAL A 101 13.73 -3.28 -3.54
C VAL A 101 14.95 -2.97 -4.41
N PHE A 102 16.16 -2.94 -3.86
CA PHE A 102 17.37 -2.56 -4.59
C PHE A 102 18.13 -3.74 -5.20
N ILE A 103 18.04 -4.94 -4.62
CA ILE A 103 18.88 -6.08 -5.00
C ILE A 103 18.02 -7.25 -5.49
N ALA A 104 17.24 -7.85 -4.58
CA ALA A 104 16.58 -9.12 -4.87
C ALA A 104 15.50 -8.99 -5.95
N ALA A 105 14.65 -7.96 -5.86
CA ALA A 105 13.53 -7.77 -6.76
C ALA A 105 13.95 -7.35 -8.19
N PRO A 106 14.87 -6.38 -8.40
CA PRO A 106 15.39 -6.09 -9.73
C PRO A 106 16.09 -7.31 -10.36
N ALA A 107 16.88 -8.06 -9.61
CA ALA A 107 17.58 -9.25 -10.10
C ALA A 107 16.59 -10.34 -10.54
N LEU A 108 15.61 -10.66 -9.69
CA LEU A 108 14.57 -11.64 -10.01
C LEU A 108 13.68 -11.17 -11.17
N ALA A 109 13.27 -9.91 -11.19
CA ALA A 109 12.46 -9.35 -12.28
C ALA A 109 13.23 -9.40 -13.62
N TRP A 110 14.51 -9.05 -13.62
CA TRP A 110 15.34 -9.09 -14.83
C TRP A 110 15.55 -10.52 -15.32
N ALA A 111 15.89 -11.47 -14.43
CA ALA A 111 16.06 -12.88 -14.78
C ALA A 111 14.74 -13.47 -15.33
N ALA A 112 13.62 -13.21 -14.66
CA ALA A 112 12.29 -13.63 -15.09
C ALA A 112 11.91 -13.03 -16.45
N HIS A 113 12.21 -11.75 -16.68
CA HIS A 113 11.97 -11.09 -17.96
C HIS A 113 12.76 -11.75 -19.10
N ARG A 114 14.04 -12.09 -18.88
CA ARG A 114 14.93 -12.73 -19.87
C ARG A 114 14.61 -14.20 -20.12
N SER A 115 14.01 -14.90 -19.16
CA SER A 115 13.70 -16.33 -19.24
C SER A 115 12.52 -16.68 -20.19
N GLY A 116 11.69 -15.69 -20.52
CA GLY A 116 10.51 -15.84 -21.38
C GLY A 116 9.20 -15.98 -20.59
N THR A 117 8.09 -16.23 -21.29
CA THR A 117 6.74 -16.15 -20.71
C THR A 117 6.48 -17.18 -19.59
N ALA A 118 6.86 -18.45 -19.78
CA ALA A 118 6.55 -19.52 -18.82
C ALA A 118 7.22 -19.31 -17.45
N ALA A 119 8.52 -19.05 -17.43
CA ALA A 119 9.25 -18.80 -16.18
C ALA A 119 8.77 -17.50 -15.50
N ARG A 120 8.41 -16.46 -16.27
CA ARG A 120 7.75 -15.27 -15.72
C ARG A 120 6.42 -15.59 -15.05
N TRP A 121 5.63 -16.50 -15.63
CA TRP A 121 4.37 -16.94 -15.02
C TRP A 121 4.60 -17.72 -13.73
N VAL A 122 5.58 -18.63 -13.70
CA VAL A 122 5.95 -19.35 -12.46
C VAL A 122 6.33 -18.37 -11.36
N VAL A 123 7.20 -17.39 -11.66
CA VAL A 123 7.58 -16.33 -10.70
C VAL A 123 6.35 -15.57 -10.22
N ARG A 124 5.47 -15.15 -11.14
CA ARG A 124 4.24 -14.41 -10.81
C ARG A 124 3.26 -15.21 -9.95
N VAL A 125 3.09 -16.50 -10.21
CA VAL A 125 2.26 -17.41 -9.39
C VAL A 125 2.85 -17.58 -7.99
N ALA A 126 4.17 -17.77 -7.88
CA ALA A 126 4.83 -17.87 -6.57
C ALA A 126 4.65 -16.59 -5.73
N LEU A 127 4.62 -15.41 -6.36
CA LEU A 127 4.40 -14.12 -5.70
C LEU A 127 2.93 -13.87 -5.31
N ALA A 128 1.97 -14.70 -5.74
CA ALA A 128 0.57 -14.56 -5.34
C ALA A 128 0.36 -14.90 -3.86
N LEU A 129 1.08 -15.90 -3.32
CA LEU A 129 0.99 -16.31 -1.93
C LEU A 129 1.29 -15.15 -0.96
N PRO A 130 2.46 -14.47 -1.01
CA PRO A 130 2.73 -13.37 -0.09
C PRO A 130 1.78 -12.17 -0.24
N LEU A 131 1.17 -11.95 -1.41
CA LEU A 131 0.14 -10.91 -1.59
C LEU A 131 -1.16 -11.27 -0.87
N ALA A 132 -1.58 -12.53 -0.97
CA ALA A 132 -2.82 -13.03 -0.38
C ALA A 132 -2.71 -13.30 1.13
N ALA A 133 -1.53 -13.73 1.58
CA ALA A 133 -1.25 -14.14 2.95
C ALA A 133 -0.74 -12.98 3.82
N TYR A 134 -1.02 -11.72 3.46
CA TYR A 134 -0.66 -10.58 4.29
C TYR A 134 -1.50 -10.55 5.56
N ALA A 135 -0.95 -11.09 6.66
CA ALA A 135 -1.60 -11.16 7.97
C ALA A 135 -0.60 -10.83 9.10
N PRO A 136 -0.11 -9.58 9.21
CA PRO A 136 0.99 -9.22 10.10
C PRO A 136 0.71 -9.54 11.57
N ALA A 137 -0.55 -9.40 12.03
CA ALA A 137 -0.92 -9.73 13.40
C ALA A 137 -0.82 -11.24 13.67
N ALA A 138 -1.27 -12.06 12.72
CA ALA A 138 -1.20 -13.51 12.84
C ALA A 138 0.25 -14.02 12.79
N ILE A 139 1.08 -13.48 11.90
CA ILE A 139 2.51 -13.83 11.81
C ILE A 139 3.23 -13.47 13.12
N ALA A 140 2.97 -12.28 13.67
CA ALA A 140 3.58 -11.82 14.91
C ALA A 140 3.14 -12.69 16.11
N LEU A 141 1.84 -12.93 16.26
CA LEU A 141 1.30 -13.77 17.34
C LEU A 141 1.82 -15.20 17.25
N GLY A 142 1.80 -15.82 16.06
CA GLY A 142 2.32 -17.18 15.85
C GLY A 142 3.79 -17.28 16.25
N SER A 143 4.61 -16.29 15.86
CA SER A 143 6.03 -16.24 16.24
C SER A 143 6.25 -16.13 17.76
N VAL A 144 5.41 -15.35 18.45
CA VAL A 144 5.44 -15.21 19.91
C VAL A 144 5.05 -16.51 20.59
N LEU A 145 4.00 -17.18 20.11
CA LEU A 145 3.53 -18.46 20.65
C LEU A 145 4.59 -19.54 20.47
N ASP A 146 5.18 -19.67 19.28
CA ASP A 146 6.26 -20.62 19.00
C ASP A 146 7.46 -20.42 19.93
N THR A 147 7.83 -19.15 20.18
CA THR A 147 8.93 -18.81 21.08
C THR A 147 8.62 -19.22 22.53
N ARG A 148 7.38 -18.99 22.98
CA ARG A 148 6.92 -19.36 24.33
C ARG A 148 6.84 -20.87 24.51
N GLU A 149 6.27 -21.59 23.55
CA GLU A 149 6.17 -23.07 23.57
C GLU A 149 7.54 -23.74 23.56
N ALA A 150 8.51 -23.15 22.85
CA ALA A 150 9.90 -23.60 22.89
C ALA A 150 10.63 -23.28 24.21
N GLY A 151 9.96 -22.67 25.19
CA GLY A 151 10.57 -22.25 26.46
C GLY A 151 11.68 -21.21 26.31
N ARG A 152 11.73 -20.50 25.17
CA ARG A 152 12.78 -19.53 24.89
C ARG A 152 12.40 -18.19 25.48
N HIS A 153 13.25 -17.66 26.33
CA HIS A 153 13.18 -16.26 26.77
C HIS A 153 14.13 -15.44 25.90
N PRO A 154 13.63 -14.57 25.01
CA PRO A 154 14.49 -13.73 24.19
C PRO A 154 15.37 -12.84 25.06
N THR A 155 16.69 -13.04 24.99
CA THR A 155 17.66 -12.15 25.65
C THR A 155 17.83 -10.84 24.88
N ASP A 156 17.55 -10.84 23.57
CA ASP A 156 17.62 -9.67 22.69
C ASP A 156 16.27 -9.42 21.98
N ILE A 157 15.34 -8.83 22.74
CA ILE A 157 13.99 -8.50 22.27
C ILE A 157 14.01 -7.62 21.00
N PRO A 158 14.86 -6.56 20.87
CA PRO A 158 14.96 -5.78 19.65
C PRO A 158 15.27 -6.61 18.39
N ASN A 159 16.19 -7.57 18.49
CA ASN A 159 16.51 -8.44 17.35
C ASN A 159 15.38 -9.39 17.00
N VAL A 160 14.62 -9.90 17.98
CA VAL A 160 13.44 -10.72 17.70
C VAL A 160 12.37 -9.91 16.97
N VAL A 161 12.06 -8.69 17.41
CA VAL A 161 11.10 -7.81 16.73
C VAL A 161 11.54 -7.53 15.28
N ARG A 162 12.83 -7.23 15.06
CA ARG A 162 13.39 -7.04 13.71
C ARG A 162 13.24 -8.29 12.87
N ALA A 163 13.66 -9.45 13.38
CA ALA A 163 13.61 -10.71 12.65
C ALA A 163 12.17 -11.07 12.24
N THR A 164 11.21 -10.97 13.16
CA THR A 164 9.79 -11.23 12.87
C THR A 164 9.24 -10.21 11.88
N GLY A 165 9.55 -8.92 12.04
CA GLY A 165 9.11 -7.88 11.12
C GLY A 165 9.68 -8.03 9.70
N TRP A 166 10.97 -8.38 9.60
CA TRP A 166 11.62 -8.66 8.31
C TRP A 166 11.04 -9.90 7.66
N ALA A 167 10.88 -11.00 8.40
CA ALA A 167 10.26 -12.22 7.89
C ALA A 167 8.85 -11.93 7.36
N GLY A 168 8.00 -11.29 8.18
CA GLY A 168 6.61 -11.01 7.83
C GLY A 168 6.42 -9.97 6.71
N THR A 169 7.44 -9.18 6.36
CA THR A 169 7.38 -8.21 5.24
C THR A 169 8.15 -8.66 4.00
N PHE A 170 9.07 -9.63 4.11
CA PHE A 170 9.94 -10.08 3.03
C PHE A 170 9.16 -10.53 1.79
N GLY A 171 8.21 -11.45 1.96
CA GLY A 171 7.43 -11.98 0.85
C GLY A 171 6.61 -10.90 0.14
N LEU A 172 5.96 -10.02 0.91
CA LEU A 172 5.16 -8.91 0.37
C LEU A 172 6.04 -7.92 -0.40
N ALA A 173 7.18 -7.53 0.16
CA ALA A 173 8.15 -6.65 -0.49
C ALA A 173 8.63 -7.24 -1.81
N CYS A 174 8.96 -8.54 -1.85
CA CYS A 174 9.33 -9.26 -3.07
C CYS A 174 8.20 -9.20 -4.10
N ALA A 175 6.97 -9.54 -3.71
CA ALA A 175 5.84 -9.61 -4.63
C ALA A 175 5.49 -8.27 -5.26
N VAL A 176 5.42 -7.20 -4.47
CA VAL A 176 5.13 -5.86 -4.96
C VAL A 176 6.27 -5.35 -5.83
N ALA A 177 7.53 -5.44 -5.35
CA ALA A 177 8.67 -4.90 -6.06
C ALA A 177 8.96 -5.64 -7.37
N VAL A 178 8.95 -6.98 -7.38
CA VAL A 178 9.16 -7.77 -8.61
C VAL A 178 8.07 -7.48 -9.63
N THR A 179 6.81 -7.38 -9.19
CA THR A 179 5.68 -7.05 -10.08
C THR A 179 5.86 -5.67 -10.70
N ALA A 180 6.26 -4.67 -9.91
CA ALA A 180 6.49 -3.30 -10.40
C ALA A 180 7.69 -3.22 -11.35
N TYR A 181 8.81 -3.89 -11.04
CA TYR A 181 9.98 -3.93 -11.92
C TYR A 181 9.71 -4.71 -13.22
N LEU A 182 8.95 -5.81 -13.18
CA LEU A 182 8.50 -6.51 -14.38
C LEU A 182 7.66 -5.61 -15.29
N ALA A 183 6.81 -4.76 -14.71
CA ALA A 183 6.05 -3.77 -15.47
C ALA A 183 6.96 -2.68 -16.05
N ALA A 184 8.00 -2.24 -15.33
CA ALA A 184 8.97 -1.26 -15.82
C ALA A 184 9.92 -1.80 -16.90
N LEU A 185 10.23 -3.10 -16.89
CA LEU A 185 11.05 -3.77 -17.90
C LEU A 185 10.35 -3.91 -19.26
N ARG A 186 9.02 -3.77 -19.31
CA ARG A 186 8.25 -3.91 -20.56
C ARG A 186 8.45 -2.71 -21.49
N ARG A 187 9.07 -2.95 -22.65
CA ARG A 187 9.30 -1.95 -23.71
C ARG A 187 8.57 -2.28 -25.01
N ARG A 188 8.23 -1.22 -25.75
CA ARG A 188 7.75 -1.29 -27.16
C ARG A 188 8.87 -1.09 -28.17
N ASP A 189 9.85 -0.26 -27.83
CA ASP A 189 10.98 0.07 -28.68
C ASP A 189 12.28 -0.36 -27.96
N PRO A 190 13.03 -1.33 -28.52
CA PRO A 190 14.31 -1.78 -27.96
C PRO A 190 15.35 -0.66 -27.85
N ARG A 191 15.24 0.38 -28.68
CA ARG A 191 16.17 1.52 -28.71
C ARG A 191 16.05 2.41 -27.48
N ARG A 192 14.91 2.37 -26.78
CA ARG A 192 14.69 3.22 -25.61
C ARG A 192 15.32 2.63 -24.34
N PRO A 193 15.95 3.49 -23.52
CA PRO A 193 16.38 3.14 -22.17
C PRO A 193 15.31 2.49 -21.28
N VAL A 194 15.64 1.42 -20.54
CA VAL A 194 14.78 0.94 -19.44
C VAL A 194 15.04 1.70 -18.13
N TRP A 195 16.30 2.10 -17.91
CA TRP A 195 16.75 2.58 -16.60
C TRP A 195 15.95 3.75 -16.02
N PRO A 196 15.42 4.73 -16.79
CA PRO A 196 14.60 5.78 -16.19
C PRO A 196 13.33 5.24 -15.54
N ALA A 197 12.68 4.24 -16.15
CA ALA A 197 11.51 3.60 -15.55
C ALA A 197 11.88 2.80 -14.30
N LEU A 198 13.00 2.06 -14.34
CA LEU A 198 13.50 1.30 -13.19
C LEU A 198 13.83 2.23 -12.00
N LEU A 199 14.50 3.36 -12.25
CA LEU A 199 14.86 4.34 -11.21
C LEU A 199 13.62 4.99 -10.59
N VAL A 200 12.62 5.33 -11.40
CA VAL A 200 11.37 5.90 -10.88
C VAL A 200 10.60 4.87 -10.06
N VAL A 201 10.47 3.62 -10.53
CA VAL A 201 9.83 2.55 -9.76
C VAL A 201 10.58 2.27 -8.46
N GLY A 202 11.90 2.12 -8.50
CA GLY A 202 12.73 1.91 -7.31
C GLY A 202 12.63 3.06 -6.32
N GLY A 203 12.64 4.30 -6.80
CA GLY A 203 12.44 5.50 -5.99
C GLY A 203 11.07 5.51 -5.29
N LEU A 204 9.99 5.22 -6.01
CA LEU A 204 8.64 5.15 -5.42
C LEU A 204 8.52 4.03 -4.39
N LEU A 205 9.07 2.85 -4.67
CA LEU A 205 9.09 1.74 -3.73
C LEU A 205 9.91 2.07 -2.47
N THR A 206 11.03 2.76 -2.62
CA THR A 206 11.87 3.22 -1.49
C THR A 206 11.11 4.18 -0.59
N LEU A 207 10.45 5.18 -1.17
CA LEU A 207 9.65 6.14 -0.42
C LEU A 207 8.49 5.44 0.33
N ALA A 208 7.83 4.48 -0.33
CA ALA A 208 6.76 3.69 0.29
C ALA A 208 7.28 2.83 1.45
N VAL A 209 8.40 2.13 1.28
CA VAL A 209 9.02 1.30 2.32
C VAL A 209 9.41 2.12 3.54
N LEU A 210 10.04 3.28 3.34
CA LEU A 210 10.40 4.18 4.44
C LEU A 210 9.17 4.66 5.20
N ALA A 211 8.10 5.05 4.49
CA ALA A 211 6.88 5.50 5.11
C ALA A 211 6.15 4.38 5.88
N LEU A 212 6.13 3.15 5.35
CA LEU A 212 5.58 1.98 6.03
C LEU A 212 6.38 1.62 7.29
N ALA A 213 7.71 1.72 7.23
CA ALA A 213 8.58 1.43 8.37
C ALA A 213 8.35 2.41 9.53
N LEU A 214 8.26 3.71 9.24
CA LEU A 214 7.95 4.76 10.24
C LEU A 214 6.58 4.57 10.91
N GLN A 215 5.65 3.93 10.22
CA GLN A 215 4.31 3.60 10.70
C GLN A 215 4.15 2.15 11.14
N SER A 216 5.24 1.41 11.34
CA SER A 216 5.15 0.03 11.80
C SER A 216 4.64 -0.01 13.24
N PHE A 217 3.54 -0.72 13.49
CA PHE A 217 2.94 -0.86 14.82
C PHE A 217 2.84 -2.32 15.26
N THR A 218 2.34 -3.18 14.37
CA THR A 218 1.93 -4.56 14.69
C THR A 218 3.05 -5.40 15.29
N TYR A 219 4.22 -5.49 14.65
CA TYR A 219 5.33 -6.30 15.17
C TYR A 219 5.92 -5.74 16.47
N PRO A 220 6.28 -4.45 16.57
CA PRO A 220 6.72 -3.84 17.83
C PRO A 220 5.77 -4.05 19.01
N TYR A 221 4.46 -3.92 18.75
CA TYR A 221 3.43 -4.05 19.77
C TYR A 221 3.24 -5.51 20.21
N LEU A 222 3.01 -6.43 19.27
CA LEU A 222 2.66 -7.81 19.61
C LEU A 222 3.84 -8.64 20.12
N VAL A 223 5.04 -8.41 19.58
CA VAL A 223 6.21 -9.23 19.95
C VAL A 223 6.83 -8.75 21.26
N ALA A 224 6.82 -7.44 21.53
CA ALA A 224 7.58 -6.86 22.62
C ALA A 224 6.81 -5.87 23.51
N GLY A 225 5.62 -5.41 23.11
CA GLY A 225 4.92 -4.33 23.81
C GLY A 225 5.71 -3.02 23.90
N GLY A 226 6.71 -2.82 23.03
CA GLY A 226 7.69 -1.72 23.10
C GLY A 226 9.04 -2.07 23.74
N GLY A 227 9.15 -3.26 24.34
CA GLY A 227 10.39 -3.79 24.90
C GLY A 227 10.84 -3.06 26.18
N PRO A 228 11.90 -3.55 26.85
CA PRO A 228 12.41 -2.93 28.07
C PRO A 228 12.79 -1.47 27.81
N ARG A 229 12.27 -0.54 28.63
CA ARG A 229 12.52 0.90 28.49
C ARG A 229 12.21 1.49 27.10
N GLY A 230 11.34 0.86 26.31
CA GLY A 230 10.94 1.38 25.00
C GLY A 230 11.96 1.15 23.87
N THR A 231 12.91 0.22 24.03
CA THR A 231 13.97 -0.04 23.03
C THR A 231 13.46 -0.50 21.67
N THR A 232 12.22 -1.00 21.59
CA THR A 232 11.59 -1.43 20.34
C THR A 232 10.40 -0.56 19.97
N ASN A 233 10.27 0.62 20.56
CA ASN A 233 9.23 1.56 20.17
C ASN A 233 9.46 2.03 18.73
N THR A 234 8.37 2.18 17.99
CA THR A 234 8.31 2.96 16.75
C THR A 234 7.56 4.26 17.03
N PRO A 235 7.60 5.27 16.14
CA PRO A 235 6.84 6.50 16.35
C PRO A 235 5.35 6.23 16.55
N LEU A 236 4.80 5.28 15.81
CA LEU A 236 3.38 4.93 15.91
C LEU A 236 3.04 4.17 17.20
N LEU A 237 3.92 3.29 17.68
CA LEU A 237 3.73 2.64 18.99
C LEU A 237 3.86 3.66 20.13
N LEU A 238 4.79 4.61 20.04
CA LEU A 238 4.94 5.68 21.03
C LEU A 238 3.67 6.55 21.09
N LEU A 239 3.12 6.93 19.93
CA LEU A 239 1.84 7.62 19.81
C LEU A 239 0.71 6.85 20.48
N TYR A 240 0.62 5.54 20.23
CA TYR A 240 -0.40 4.69 20.85
C TYR A 240 -0.27 4.64 22.38
N GLN A 241 0.96 4.49 22.88
CA GLN A 241 1.25 4.51 24.32
C GLN A 241 0.87 5.85 24.96
N ASP A 242 1.19 6.98 24.32
CA ASP A 242 0.81 8.30 24.81
C ASP A 242 -0.71 8.50 24.88
N ASN A 243 -1.40 8.18 23.78
CA ASN A 243 -2.83 8.39 23.67
C ASN A 243 -3.59 7.44 24.59
N PHE A 244 -3.40 6.12 24.44
CA PHE A 244 -4.30 5.13 25.03
C PHE A 244 -3.82 4.53 26.35
N ILE A 245 -2.51 4.46 26.58
CA ILE A 245 -1.96 3.89 27.82
C ILE A 245 -1.74 4.99 28.86
N ARG A 246 -1.15 6.12 28.45
CA ARG A 246 -0.89 7.28 29.32
C ARG A 246 -2.03 8.29 29.36
N ALA A 247 -3.08 8.10 28.56
CA ALA A 247 -4.24 8.97 28.48
C ALA A 247 -3.90 10.45 28.17
N SER A 248 -2.78 10.70 27.50
CA SER A 248 -2.25 12.04 27.20
C SER A 248 -2.37 12.33 25.70
N LEU A 249 -3.54 12.84 25.31
CA LEU A 249 -3.85 13.20 23.94
C LEU A 249 -2.97 14.32 23.41
N GLY A 250 -2.60 15.30 24.26
CA GLY A 250 -1.70 16.39 23.87
C GLY A 250 -0.30 15.90 23.51
N SER A 251 0.28 14.99 24.31
CA SER A 251 1.58 14.36 24.01
C SER A 251 1.49 13.49 22.75
N GLY A 252 0.46 12.66 22.65
CA GLY A 252 0.26 11.81 21.48
C GLY A 252 0.03 12.59 20.19
N ALA A 253 -0.64 13.75 20.26
CA ALA A 253 -0.82 14.66 19.14
C ALA A 253 0.51 15.33 18.71
N ALA A 254 1.42 15.62 19.64
CA ALA A 254 2.76 16.08 19.32
C ALA A 254 3.58 14.98 18.61
N VAL A 255 3.54 13.74 19.10
CA VAL A 255 4.19 12.59 18.43
C VAL A 255 3.59 12.36 17.04
N SER A 256 2.25 12.47 16.90
CA SER A 256 1.56 12.41 15.60
C SER A 256 2.07 13.48 14.64
N THR A 257 2.13 14.73 15.09
CA THR A 257 2.61 15.86 14.28
C THR A 257 4.05 15.63 13.80
N LEU A 258 4.94 15.20 14.70
CA LEU A 258 6.33 14.89 14.36
C LEU A 258 6.46 13.73 13.36
N LEU A 259 5.55 12.75 13.41
CA LEU A 259 5.49 11.65 12.45
C LEU A 259 4.85 12.06 11.11
N LEU A 260 3.84 12.94 11.12
CA LEU A 260 3.16 13.41 9.92
C LEU A 260 4.10 14.17 8.99
N ILE A 261 4.99 15.02 9.54
CA ILE A 261 5.94 15.82 8.74
C ILE A 261 6.74 14.95 7.75
N PRO A 262 7.53 13.93 8.18
CA PRO A 262 8.28 13.11 7.23
C PRO A 262 7.37 12.32 6.29
N LEU A 263 6.20 11.83 6.74
CA LEU A 263 5.27 11.11 5.86
C LEU A 263 4.71 12.02 4.74
N MET A 264 4.38 13.26 5.09
CA MET A 264 3.90 14.28 4.14
C MET A 264 4.98 14.66 3.13
N LEU A 265 6.23 14.76 3.58
CA LEU A 265 7.37 14.99 2.70
C LEU A 265 7.60 13.80 1.75
N LEU A 266 7.56 12.56 2.24
CA LEU A 266 7.72 11.36 1.42
C LEU A 266 6.59 11.24 0.37
N GLY A 267 5.34 11.49 0.77
CA GLY A 267 4.19 11.46 -0.14
C GLY A 267 4.25 12.54 -1.22
N THR A 268 4.64 13.75 -0.82
CA THR A 268 4.86 14.87 -1.76
C THR A 268 6.02 14.57 -2.71
N ALA A 269 7.14 14.02 -2.21
CA ALA A 269 8.27 13.62 -3.03
C ALA A 269 7.89 12.56 -4.07
N ALA A 270 7.06 11.57 -3.68
CA ALA A 270 6.54 10.57 -4.61
C ALA A 270 5.67 11.20 -5.71
N ALA A 271 4.78 12.14 -5.36
CA ALA A 271 3.97 12.84 -6.35
C ALA A 271 4.81 13.70 -7.30
N VAL A 272 5.81 14.43 -6.78
CA VAL A 272 6.75 15.20 -7.59
C VAL A 272 7.53 14.27 -8.53
N LEU A 273 8.03 13.14 -8.04
CA LEU A 273 8.73 12.14 -8.84
C LEU A 273 7.82 11.62 -9.98
N ILE A 274 6.55 11.33 -9.70
CA ILE A 274 5.55 10.90 -10.68
C ILE A 274 5.33 11.97 -11.76
N ILE A 275 5.14 13.23 -11.36
CA ILE A 275 4.86 14.35 -12.26
C ILE A 275 6.07 14.69 -13.13
N VAL A 276 7.25 14.82 -12.52
CA VAL A 276 8.50 15.19 -13.22
C VAL A 276 8.92 14.10 -14.20
N SER A 277 8.82 12.83 -13.80
CA SER A 277 9.12 11.70 -14.67
C SER A 277 8.06 11.48 -15.77
N ARG A 278 6.88 12.10 -15.64
CA ARG A 278 5.73 11.87 -16.52
C ARG A 278 5.35 10.39 -16.54
N LEU A 279 5.34 9.78 -15.37
CA LEU A 279 5.01 8.38 -15.19
C LEU A 279 3.61 8.10 -15.75
N ARG A 280 3.45 6.97 -16.42
CA ARG A 280 2.14 6.45 -16.84
C ARG A 280 2.13 4.94 -16.79
N ILE A 281 0.95 4.40 -16.51
CA ILE A 281 0.70 2.96 -16.49
C ILE A 281 -0.14 2.62 -17.71
N GLU A 282 0.30 1.66 -18.48
CA GLU A 282 -0.37 1.23 -19.70
C GLU A 282 -0.60 -0.28 -19.68
N VAL A 283 -1.61 -0.76 -20.39
CA VAL A 283 -1.96 -2.20 -20.48
C VAL A 283 -1.85 -2.63 -21.92
N ASP A 284 -0.76 -3.31 -22.29
CA ASP A 284 -0.50 -3.69 -23.67
C ASP A 284 -1.42 -4.83 -24.14
N PRO A 285 -2.10 -4.70 -25.30
CA PRO A 285 -2.98 -5.75 -25.81
C PRO A 285 -2.20 -6.99 -26.25
N LYS A 286 -0.94 -6.80 -26.69
CA LYS A 286 -0.02 -7.89 -27.03
C LYS A 286 0.70 -8.39 -25.79
N TRP A 287 0.77 -9.72 -25.65
CA TRP A 287 1.41 -10.38 -24.50
C TRP A 287 2.95 -10.25 -24.50
N ARG A 288 3.57 -10.09 -25.67
CA ARG A 288 5.03 -10.05 -25.86
C ARG A 288 5.61 -8.64 -25.79
N SER A 289 6.73 -8.50 -25.08
CA SER A 289 7.58 -7.30 -25.12
C SER A 289 8.48 -7.30 -26.36
N ALA A 290 8.93 -6.12 -26.80
CA ALA A 290 9.81 -5.99 -27.96
C ALA A 290 11.16 -6.73 -27.81
N ASP A 291 11.60 -6.94 -26.56
CA ASP A 291 12.86 -7.61 -26.23
C ASP A 291 12.76 -9.15 -26.16
N GLU A 292 11.57 -9.73 -26.38
CA GLU A 292 11.37 -11.18 -26.24
C GLU A 292 11.87 -11.92 -27.50
N SER A 293 13.14 -12.36 -27.45
CA SER A 293 13.77 -13.19 -28.50
C SER A 293 13.03 -14.52 -28.70
N THR A 294 12.73 -14.86 -29.95
CA THR A 294 12.18 -16.16 -30.35
C THR A 294 13.21 -17.29 -30.33
N ALA A 295 14.50 -16.97 -30.46
CA ALA A 295 15.58 -17.96 -30.39
C ALA A 295 15.84 -18.43 -28.95
N TRP A 296 16.40 -19.64 -28.79
CA TRP A 296 16.91 -20.19 -27.53
C TRP A 296 18.44 -20.01 -27.44
N PRO A 297 18.96 -18.81 -27.16
CA PRO A 297 20.38 -18.64 -26.90
C PRO A 297 20.76 -19.26 -25.54
N PRO A 298 22.03 -19.69 -25.35
CA PRO A 298 22.52 -20.23 -24.07
C PRO A 298 22.29 -19.27 -22.88
N ALA A 299 22.31 -17.96 -23.14
CA ALA A 299 21.99 -16.93 -22.13
C ALA A 299 20.56 -17.08 -21.54
N ARG A 300 19.62 -17.66 -22.28
CA ARG A 300 18.25 -17.91 -21.80
C ARG A 300 18.21 -19.03 -20.77
N VAL A 301 19.00 -20.09 -20.95
CA VAL A 301 19.09 -21.20 -19.98
C VAL A 301 19.62 -20.68 -18.64
N VAL A 302 20.70 -19.88 -18.68
CA VAL A 302 21.25 -19.25 -17.47
C VAL A 302 20.19 -18.36 -16.80
N ALA A 303 19.47 -17.54 -17.56
CA ALA A 303 18.40 -16.70 -17.01
C ALA A 303 17.26 -17.52 -16.37
N VAL A 304 16.88 -18.66 -16.97
CA VAL A 304 15.86 -19.57 -16.41
C VAL A 304 16.35 -20.17 -15.08
N VAL A 305 17.59 -20.67 -15.02
CA VAL A 305 18.16 -21.25 -13.79
C VAL A 305 18.23 -20.19 -12.69
N VAL A 306 18.75 -19.00 -13.00
CA VAL A 306 18.83 -17.89 -12.04
C VAL A 306 17.43 -17.47 -11.56
N ALA A 307 16.46 -17.32 -12.47
CA ALA A 307 15.08 -16.99 -12.10
C ALA A 307 14.46 -18.08 -11.21
N ALA A 308 14.67 -19.35 -11.51
CA ALA A 308 14.15 -20.47 -10.73
C ALA A 308 14.76 -20.51 -9.33
N VAL A 309 16.08 -20.35 -9.19
CA VAL A 309 16.77 -20.31 -7.90
C VAL A 309 16.30 -19.13 -7.06
N LEU A 310 16.25 -17.92 -7.64
CA LEU A 310 15.78 -16.73 -6.93
C LEU A 310 14.30 -16.84 -6.53
N ALA A 311 13.45 -17.37 -7.41
CA ALA A 311 12.04 -17.61 -7.10
C ALA A 311 11.86 -18.65 -5.98
N LEU A 312 12.67 -19.71 -5.98
CA LEU A 312 12.67 -20.71 -4.93
C LEU A 312 13.10 -20.10 -3.58
N ILE A 313 14.16 -19.29 -3.55
CA ILE A 313 14.60 -18.57 -2.34
C ILE A 313 13.47 -17.68 -1.81
N VAL A 314 12.83 -16.91 -2.68
CA VAL A 314 11.70 -16.04 -2.29
C VAL A 314 10.53 -16.86 -1.76
N PHE A 315 10.17 -17.96 -2.44
CA PHE A 315 9.09 -18.84 -2.04
C PHE A 315 9.36 -19.50 -0.69
N VAL A 316 10.53 -20.14 -0.53
CA VAL A 316 10.93 -20.79 0.73
C VAL A 316 11.02 -19.78 1.86
N GLY A 317 11.62 -18.61 1.63
CA GLY A 317 11.69 -17.54 2.63
C GLY A 317 10.30 -17.04 3.04
N THR A 318 9.38 -16.91 2.08
CA THR A 318 7.98 -16.52 2.35
C THR A 318 7.24 -17.59 3.14
N VAL A 319 7.29 -18.85 2.73
CA VAL A 319 6.62 -19.95 3.44
C VAL A 319 7.17 -20.10 4.86
N SER A 320 8.50 -19.98 5.02
CA SER A 320 9.14 -20.03 6.34
C SER A 320 8.68 -18.87 7.24
N ALA A 321 8.52 -17.66 6.69
CA ALA A 321 8.02 -16.52 7.42
C ALA A 321 6.54 -16.63 7.82
N LEU A 322 5.73 -17.28 6.97
CA LEU A 322 4.30 -17.52 7.22
C LEU A 322 4.07 -18.73 8.13
N TRP A 323 5.04 -19.63 8.26
CA TRP A 323 4.91 -20.89 8.97
C TRP A 323 4.40 -20.76 10.42
N PRO A 324 4.88 -19.81 11.25
CA PRO A 324 4.41 -19.65 12.63
C PRO A 324 2.89 -19.44 12.75
N TRP A 325 2.27 -18.88 11.70
CA TRP A 325 0.82 -18.73 11.62
C TRP A 325 0.15 -19.92 10.91
N LEU A 326 0.71 -20.38 9.79
CA LEU A 326 0.06 -21.40 8.95
C LEU A 326 -0.19 -22.72 9.70
N HIS A 327 0.76 -23.17 10.53
CA HIS A 327 0.58 -24.41 11.30
C HIS A 327 -0.47 -24.30 12.43
N ARG A 328 -0.91 -23.08 12.76
CA ARG A 328 -1.93 -22.75 13.77
C ARG A 328 -3.29 -22.39 13.20
N LEU A 329 -3.51 -22.60 11.89
CA LEU A 329 -4.82 -22.34 11.26
C LEU A 329 -5.95 -23.19 11.86
N GLY A 330 -5.62 -24.31 12.50
CA GLY A 330 -6.55 -25.20 13.18
C GLY A 330 -6.82 -24.88 14.65
N ASP A 331 -6.16 -23.85 15.22
CA ASP A 331 -6.36 -23.47 16.62
C ASP A 331 -7.83 -23.11 16.88
N THR A 332 -8.36 -23.60 17.99
CA THR A 332 -9.74 -23.35 18.37
C THR A 332 -9.91 -21.91 18.88
N THR A 333 -11.13 -21.40 18.78
CA THR A 333 -11.46 -20.05 19.26
C THR A 333 -11.78 -20.07 20.74
N PRO A 334 -11.39 -19.06 21.53
CA PRO A 334 -11.76 -18.98 22.94
C PRO A 334 -13.28 -19.10 23.13
N ARG A 335 -13.74 -19.86 24.14
CA ARG A 335 -15.17 -20.20 24.33
C ARG A 335 -16.10 -18.98 24.48
N HIS A 336 -15.55 -17.84 24.91
CA HIS A 336 -16.29 -16.59 25.10
C HIS A 336 -16.33 -15.70 23.84
N VAL A 337 -15.63 -16.09 22.76
CA VAL A 337 -15.58 -15.33 21.51
C VAL A 337 -16.40 -16.06 20.44
N SER A 338 -17.39 -15.37 19.88
CA SER A 338 -18.09 -15.85 18.68
C SER A 338 -17.19 -15.68 17.44
N ALA A 339 -16.73 -16.79 16.88
CA ALA A 339 -15.89 -16.82 15.68
C ALA A 339 -16.52 -16.05 14.51
N GLY A 340 -17.80 -16.30 14.24
CA GLY A 340 -18.55 -15.63 13.17
C GLY A 340 -18.64 -14.12 13.39
N GLN A 341 -18.94 -13.69 14.61
CA GLN A 341 -19.00 -12.27 14.95
C GLN A 341 -17.63 -11.59 14.80
N ALA A 342 -16.55 -12.25 15.23
CA ALA A 342 -15.21 -11.71 15.14
C ALA A 342 -14.77 -11.52 13.68
N VAL A 343 -15.07 -12.48 12.80
CA VAL A 343 -14.82 -12.37 11.36
C VAL A 343 -15.66 -11.25 10.75
N VAL A 344 -16.97 -11.20 11.04
CA VAL A 344 -17.86 -10.12 10.54
C VAL A 344 -17.35 -8.75 10.97
N ASN A 345 -17.00 -8.58 12.25
CA ASN A 345 -16.49 -7.32 12.80
C ASN A 345 -15.16 -6.88 12.20
N SER A 346 -14.36 -7.80 11.65
CA SER A 346 -13.06 -7.48 11.04
C SER A 346 -13.18 -7.12 9.57
N TRP A 347 -14.00 -7.88 8.84
CA TRP A 347 -14.00 -7.86 7.38
C TRP A 347 -15.14 -7.04 6.78
N LEU A 348 -16.31 -6.97 7.44
CA LEU A 348 -17.47 -6.28 6.88
C LEU A 348 -17.39 -4.75 7.01
N PRO A 349 -16.99 -4.16 8.17
CA PRO A 349 -16.82 -2.70 8.27
C PRO A 349 -15.76 -2.16 7.29
N THR A 350 -14.67 -2.90 7.12
CA THR A 350 -13.56 -2.54 6.22
C THR A 350 -13.95 -2.68 4.75
N LEU A 351 -14.92 -3.53 4.41
CA LEU A 351 -15.50 -3.61 3.07
C LEU A 351 -16.23 -2.32 2.69
N ILE A 352 -16.99 -1.73 3.62
CA ILE A 352 -17.75 -0.49 3.42
C ILE A 352 -16.82 0.68 3.16
N SER A 353 -15.83 0.89 4.04
CA SER A 353 -14.82 1.95 3.86
C SER A 353 -14.03 1.75 2.57
N THR A 354 -13.69 0.51 2.21
CA THR A 354 -12.99 0.21 0.96
C THR A 354 -13.86 0.55 -0.25
N ALA A 355 -15.14 0.19 -0.25
CA ALA A 355 -16.04 0.48 -1.36
C ALA A 355 -16.20 1.98 -1.61
N VAL A 356 -16.41 2.77 -0.56
CA VAL A 356 -16.48 4.22 -0.67
C VAL A 356 -15.13 4.81 -1.08
N GLY A 357 -14.05 4.42 -0.40
CA GLY A 357 -12.71 4.97 -0.61
C GLY A 357 -12.13 4.68 -1.98
N VAL A 358 -12.32 3.47 -2.51
CA VAL A 358 -11.89 3.06 -3.85
C VAL A 358 -12.82 3.66 -4.90
N GLY A 359 -14.14 3.64 -4.69
CA GLY A 359 -15.10 4.20 -5.63
C GLY A 359 -14.86 5.69 -5.90
N VAL A 360 -14.71 6.49 -4.83
CA VAL A 360 -14.42 7.92 -4.95
C VAL A 360 -13.03 8.16 -5.56
N ALA A 361 -12.02 7.37 -5.20
CA ALA A 361 -10.70 7.46 -5.81
C ALA A 361 -10.73 7.16 -7.32
N LEU A 362 -11.52 6.19 -7.77
CA LEU A 362 -11.69 5.86 -9.18
C LEU A 362 -12.41 6.96 -9.97
N LEU A 363 -13.44 7.58 -9.40
CA LEU A 363 -14.14 8.71 -10.00
C LEU A 363 -13.20 9.90 -10.21
N ALA A 364 -12.46 10.28 -9.16
CA ALA A 364 -11.47 11.35 -9.25
C ALA A 364 -10.33 10.99 -10.21
N ALA A 365 -9.85 9.74 -10.19
CA ALA A 365 -8.82 9.27 -11.11
C ALA A 365 -9.27 9.32 -12.57
N PHE A 366 -10.53 8.97 -12.85
CA PHE A 366 -11.11 9.11 -14.18
C PHE A 366 -11.20 10.59 -14.59
N GLY A 367 -11.67 11.46 -13.69
CA GLY A 367 -11.70 12.90 -13.91
C GLY A 367 -10.30 13.48 -14.23
N ILE A 368 -9.31 13.16 -13.42
CA ILE A 368 -7.94 13.68 -13.55
C ILE A 368 -7.22 13.07 -14.76
N GLY A 369 -7.20 11.74 -14.86
CA GLY A 369 -6.40 10.99 -15.83
C GLY A 369 -7.04 10.84 -17.20
N ALA A 370 -8.35 10.55 -17.26
CA ALA A 370 -9.06 10.33 -18.53
C ALA A 370 -9.71 11.61 -19.07
N LEU A 371 -10.38 12.41 -18.23
CA LEU A 371 -11.07 13.63 -18.66
C LEU A 371 -10.16 14.85 -18.81
N ARG A 372 -9.10 14.91 -17.98
CA ARG A 372 -8.02 15.90 -18.04
C ARG A 372 -8.54 17.35 -18.06
N PRO A 373 -9.20 17.84 -16.99
CA PRO A 373 -9.82 19.17 -16.94
C PRO A 373 -8.83 20.33 -17.15
N LEU A 374 -7.55 20.15 -16.76
CA LEU A 374 -6.46 21.11 -16.94
C LEU A 374 -5.50 20.70 -18.09
N GLY A 375 -5.97 19.82 -18.99
CA GLY A 375 -5.20 19.32 -20.13
C GLY A 375 -3.90 18.62 -19.71
N ARG A 376 -2.76 19.16 -20.14
CA ARG A 376 -1.43 18.61 -19.81
C ARG A 376 -1.06 18.75 -18.33
N ARG A 377 -1.70 19.68 -17.62
CA ARG A 377 -1.42 19.98 -16.21
C ARG A 377 -2.36 19.27 -15.23
N SER A 378 -3.25 18.39 -15.72
CA SER A 378 -4.20 17.69 -14.84
C SER A 378 -3.54 16.88 -13.73
N GLU A 379 -2.32 16.39 -13.92
CA GLU A 379 -1.57 15.69 -12.87
C GLU A 379 -1.27 16.58 -11.65
N LEU A 380 -1.27 17.91 -11.80
CA LEU A 380 -1.14 18.82 -10.66
C LEU A 380 -2.32 18.72 -9.69
N LEU A 381 -3.48 18.20 -10.13
CA LEU A 381 -4.62 17.92 -9.26
C LEU A 381 -4.36 16.77 -8.28
N LEU A 382 -3.27 16.01 -8.43
CA LEU A 382 -2.82 15.04 -7.43
C LEU A 382 -2.06 15.70 -6.28
N LEU A 383 -1.50 16.90 -6.46
CA LEU A 383 -0.68 17.57 -5.44
C LEU A 383 -1.43 17.83 -4.13
N PRO A 384 -2.71 18.23 -4.10
CA PRO A 384 -3.45 18.36 -2.86
C PRO A 384 -3.57 17.06 -2.06
N PHE A 385 -3.55 15.90 -2.72
CA PHE A 385 -3.62 14.59 -2.07
C PHE A 385 -2.25 14.05 -1.66
N ALA A 386 -1.17 14.58 -2.25
CA ALA A 386 0.18 14.05 -2.13
C ALA A 386 0.71 13.97 -0.69
N PRO A 387 0.49 14.96 0.20
CA PRO A 387 0.96 14.87 1.58
C PRO A 387 0.38 13.67 2.36
N TRP A 388 -0.77 13.13 1.95
CA TRP A 388 -1.40 12.00 2.64
C TRP A 388 -1.25 10.68 1.87
N LEU A 389 -0.47 10.65 0.78
CA LEU A 389 -0.27 9.44 -0.02
C LEU A 389 0.23 8.25 0.81
N PHE A 390 1.11 8.50 1.78
CA PHE A 390 1.62 7.47 2.67
C PHE A 390 1.13 7.60 4.12
N VAL A 391 0.15 8.46 4.39
CA VAL A 391 -0.40 8.60 5.74
C VAL A 391 -1.49 7.55 5.95
N GLY A 392 -1.25 6.61 6.85
CA GLY A 392 -2.23 5.62 7.28
C GLY A 392 -3.23 6.17 8.30
N THR A 393 -4.07 5.29 8.82
CA THR A 393 -4.98 5.54 9.96
C THR A 393 -4.23 5.95 11.22
N GLY A 394 -3.00 5.46 11.40
CA GLY A 394 -2.24 5.56 12.63
C GLY A 394 -1.99 6.97 13.15
N PRO A 395 -1.35 7.87 12.39
CA PRO A 395 -1.11 9.23 12.84
C PRO A 395 -2.40 9.97 13.23
N LEU A 396 -3.50 9.71 12.52
CA LEU A 396 -4.78 10.41 12.70
C LEU A 396 -5.71 9.72 13.71
N LEU A 397 -5.22 8.69 14.41
CA LEU A 397 -6.01 7.81 15.26
C LEU A 397 -6.66 8.54 16.44
N ALA A 398 -5.94 9.44 17.10
CA ALA A 398 -6.43 10.17 18.26
C ALA A 398 -7.67 10.99 17.91
N THR A 399 -7.61 11.75 16.82
CA THR A 399 -8.77 12.53 16.34
C THR A 399 -9.93 11.63 15.94
N ALA A 400 -9.66 10.52 15.25
CA ALA A 400 -10.72 9.59 14.83
C ALA A 400 -11.42 8.96 16.04
N PHE A 401 -10.64 8.53 17.04
CA PHE A 401 -11.16 7.95 18.28
C PHE A 401 -11.99 8.95 19.08
N THR A 402 -11.53 10.19 19.26
CA THR A 402 -12.28 11.21 20.02
C THR A 402 -13.64 11.50 19.37
N ARG A 403 -13.71 11.61 18.04
CA ARG A 403 -14.99 11.79 17.30
C ARG A 403 -15.95 10.63 17.49
N MET A 404 -15.45 9.39 17.45
CA MET A 404 -16.29 8.21 17.68
C MET A 404 -16.75 8.10 19.12
N SER A 405 -15.87 8.42 20.06
CA SER A 405 -16.19 8.43 21.50
C SER A 405 -17.29 9.45 21.80
N SER A 406 -17.15 10.69 21.30
CA SER A 406 -18.18 11.73 21.48
C SER A 406 -19.50 11.36 20.81
N GLY A 407 -19.44 10.66 19.67
CA GLY A 407 -20.62 10.16 18.96
C GLY A 407 -21.25 8.88 19.56
N ARG A 408 -20.70 8.34 20.66
CA ARG A 408 -21.11 7.04 21.25
C ARG A 408 -21.09 5.88 20.24
N GLN A 409 -20.13 5.91 19.31
CA GLN A 409 -19.97 4.90 18.25
C GLN A 409 -18.92 3.84 18.58
N LEU A 410 -18.12 4.02 19.64
CA LEU A 410 -17.12 3.04 20.07
C LEU A 410 -17.76 1.69 20.41
N GLY A 411 -17.13 0.60 19.99
CA GLY A 411 -17.63 -0.75 20.21
C GLY A 411 -18.92 -1.10 19.44
N THR A 412 -19.37 -0.23 18.53
CA THR A 412 -20.48 -0.50 17.61
C THR A 412 -19.95 -0.89 16.24
N PHE A 413 -20.80 -1.48 15.39
CA PHE A 413 -20.46 -1.81 14.01
C PHE A 413 -19.97 -0.59 13.20
N LEU A 414 -20.60 0.58 13.40
CA LEU A 414 -20.21 1.80 12.70
C LEU A 414 -18.84 2.33 13.16
N GLY A 415 -18.52 2.19 14.44
CA GLY A 415 -17.20 2.56 14.97
C GLY A 415 -16.06 1.68 14.44
N LEU A 416 -16.35 0.47 13.96
CA LEU A 416 -15.35 -0.41 13.36
C LEU A 416 -14.98 0.00 11.93
N ILE A 417 -15.77 0.85 11.26
CA ILE A 417 -15.47 1.32 9.91
C ILE A 417 -14.24 2.24 9.98
N PRO A 418 -13.11 1.90 9.31
CA PRO A 418 -11.93 2.75 9.28
C PRO A 418 -12.25 4.18 8.81
N PRO A 419 -11.63 5.21 9.41
CA PRO A 419 -11.96 6.61 9.14
C PRO A 419 -11.36 7.13 7.83
N THR A 420 -10.80 6.25 6.97
CA THR A 420 -10.16 6.58 5.70
C THR A 420 -11.15 6.48 4.55
N TRP A 421 -11.77 7.60 4.18
CA TRP A 421 -12.82 7.64 3.15
C TRP A 421 -12.32 7.89 1.72
N VAL A 422 -11.01 8.04 1.51
CA VAL A 422 -10.38 8.12 0.18
C VAL A 422 -9.14 7.25 0.16
N ALA A 423 -9.08 6.29 -0.76
CA ALA A 423 -7.89 5.47 -0.98
C ALA A 423 -6.89 6.23 -1.87
N ILE A 424 -6.06 7.07 -1.26
CA ILE A 424 -5.12 7.96 -2.00
C ILE A 424 -4.14 7.16 -2.90
N PRO A 425 -3.53 6.04 -2.46
CA PRO A 425 -2.70 5.23 -3.36
C PRO A 425 -3.46 4.74 -4.61
N VAL A 426 -4.73 4.36 -4.46
CA VAL A 426 -5.60 3.95 -5.58
C VAL A 426 -5.85 5.12 -6.52
N LEU A 427 -6.12 6.32 -5.99
CA LEU A 427 -6.27 7.54 -6.80
C LEU A 427 -5.05 7.77 -7.69
N PHE A 428 -3.84 7.66 -7.14
CA PHE A 428 -2.60 7.82 -7.91
C PHE A 428 -2.45 6.73 -8.98
N ILE A 429 -2.54 5.45 -8.60
CA ILE A 429 -2.35 4.33 -9.55
C ILE A 429 -3.40 4.38 -10.68
N ALA A 430 -4.68 4.57 -10.33
CA ALA A 430 -5.75 4.65 -11.31
C ALA A 430 -5.62 5.88 -12.21
N THR A 431 -5.17 7.03 -11.68
CA THR A 431 -4.94 8.24 -12.49
C THR A 431 -3.86 7.99 -13.55
N LEU A 432 -2.76 7.34 -13.14
CA LEU A 432 -1.65 6.99 -14.04
C LEU A 432 -2.06 5.97 -15.09
N LEU A 433 -2.95 5.04 -14.72
CA LEU A 433 -3.51 4.05 -15.63
C LEU A 433 -4.46 4.71 -16.64
N PHE A 434 -5.41 5.52 -16.19
CA PHE A 434 -6.31 6.26 -17.08
C PHE A 434 -5.54 7.19 -18.01
N ARG A 435 -4.51 7.89 -17.50
CA ARG A 435 -3.60 8.71 -18.32
C ARG A 435 -2.94 7.89 -19.44
N GLY A 436 -2.40 6.71 -19.11
CA GLY A 436 -1.73 5.86 -20.09
C GLY A 436 -2.67 5.32 -21.16
N GLN A 437 -3.90 4.99 -20.80
CA GLN A 437 -4.93 4.57 -21.76
C GLN A 437 -5.49 5.72 -22.59
N GLU A 438 -5.60 6.93 -22.02
CA GLU A 438 -6.08 8.13 -22.70
C GLU A 438 -5.19 8.51 -23.89
N ALA A 439 -3.87 8.35 -23.75
CA ALA A 439 -2.93 8.55 -24.84
C ALA A 439 -3.20 7.61 -26.03
N ARG A 440 -3.67 6.38 -25.76
CA ARG A 440 -4.02 5.40 -26.82
C ARG A 440 -5.36 5.69 -27.45
N LEU A 441 -6.33 6.12 -26.65
CA LEU A 441 -7.63 6.55 -27.17
C LEU A 441 -7.44 7.69 -28.19
N ARG A 442 -6.53 8.65 -27.92
CA ARG A 442 -6.20 9.73 -28.87
C ARG A 442 -5.53 9.25 -30.16
N ALA A 443 -4.80 8.15 -30.10
CA ALA A 443 -4.17 7.55 -31.27
C ALA A 443 -5.15 6.70 -32.11
N ALA A 444 -6.37 6.44 -31.61
CA ALA A 444 -7.36 5.66 -32.34
C ALA A 444 -8.06 6.50 -33.44
N PRO A 445 -8.48 5.88 -34.55
CA PRO A 445 -9.20 6.57 -35.63
C PRO A 445 -10.50 7.24 -35.11
N VAL A 446 -10.74 8.49 -35.53
CA VAL A 446 -11.84 9.36 -35.05
C VAL A 446 -13.25 8.75 -35.24
N ARG A 447 -13.43 7.82 -36.19
CA ARG A 447 -14.74 7.21 -36.52
C ARG A 447 -15.07 5.95 -35.73
N ASP A 448 -14.22 5.50 -34.80
CA ASP A 448 -14.48 4.27 -34.04
C ASP A 448 -15.28 4.56 -32.75
N SER A 449 -16.61 4.40 -32.84
CA SER A 449 -17.55 4.54 -31.72
C SER A 449 -17.27 3.58 -30.55
N GLY A 450 -16.55 2.47 -30.79
CA GLY A 450 -16.12 1.52 -29.77
C GLY A 450 -14.77 1.84 -29.12
N ALA A 451 -14.05 2.88 -29.58
CA ALA A 451 -12.70 3.16 -29.14
C ALA A 451 -12.60 3.48 -27.64
N VAL A 452 -13.59 4.16 -27.06
CA VAL A 452 -13.61 4.47 -25.61
C VAL A 452 -13.72 3.19 -24.79
N ALA A 453 -14.69 2.33 -25.11
CA ALA A 453 -14.88 1.08 -24.41
C ALA A 453 -13.64 0.18 -24.51
N ARG A 454 -13.11 0.01 -25.73
CA ARG A 454 -11.99 -0.90 -26.02
C ARG A 454 -10.63 -0.41 -25.51
N ASN A 455 -10.35 0.89 -25.61
CA ASN A 455 -9.03 1.45 -25.30
C ASN A 455 -8.94 2.07 -23.91
N LEU A 456 -10.06 2.47 -23.29
CA LEU A 456 -10.07 3.13 -21.98
C LEU A 456 -10.71 2.26 -20.89
N VAL A 457 -11.92 1.77 -21.09
CA VAL A 457 -12.69 1.10 -20.03
C VAL A 457 -12.24 -0.35 -19.82
N LEU A 458 -12.26 -1.15 -20.89
CA LEU A 458 -11.95 -2.57 -20.82
C LEU A 458 -10.54 -2.88 -20.28
N PRO A 459 -9.48 -2.13 -20.64
CA PRO A 459 -8.15 -2.37 -20.09
C PRO A 459 -8.02 -1.98 -18.62
N VAL A 460 -8.90 -1.11 -18.09
CA VAL A 460 -8.85 -0.65 -16.69
C VAL A 460 -9.69 -1.53 -15.77
N LEU A 461 -10.78 -2.11 -16.30
CA LEU A 461 -11.75 -2.87 -15.52
C LEU A 461 -11.12 -3.94 -14.60
N PRO A 462 -10.15 -4.77 -15.03
CA PRO A 462 -9.54 -5.77 -14.15
C PRO A 462 -8.68 -5.18 -13.02
N MET A 463 -8.20 -3.94 -13.16
CA MET A 463 -7.44 -3.26 -12.10
C MET A 463 -8.33 -2.90 -10.91
N VAL A 464 -9.62 -2.66 -11.13
CA VAL A 464 -10.58 -2.27 -10.07
C VAL A 464 -10.66 -3.32 -8.96
N PRO A 465 -10.98 -4.60 -9.23
CA PRO A 465 -11.01 -5.62 -8.17
C PRO A 465 -9.63 -5.89 -7.55
N ILE A 466 -8.52 -5.69 -8.29
CA ILE A 466 -7.15 -5.83 -7.74
C ILE A 466 -6.89 -4.75 -6.69
N LEU A 467 -7.13 -3.49 -7.03
CA LEU A 467 -6.94 -2.37 -6.12
C LEU A 467 -7.93 -2.42 -4.94
N PHE A 468 -9.18 -2.82 -5.21
CA PHE A 468 -10.19 -3.03 -4.17
C PHE A 468 -9.74 -4.12 -3.19
N GLY A 469 -9.36 -5.30 -3.69
CA GLY A 469 -8.94 -6.43 -2.85
C GLY A 469 -7.69 -6.10 -2.03
N ALA A 470 -6.72 -5.37 -2.60
CA ALA A 470 -5.52 -4.94 -1.88
C ALA A 470 -5.85 -3.96 -0.74
N VAL A 471 -6.70 -2.96 -0.99
CA VAL A 471 -7.13 -2.00 0.06
C VAL A 471 -7.96 -2.70 1.13
N TRP A 472 -8.87 -3.59 0.73
CA TRP A 472 -9.72 -4.33 1.66
C TRP A 472 -8.87 -5.19 2.59
N LEU A 473 -7.98 -6.02 2.02
CA LEU A 473 -7.05 -6.84 2.79
C LEU A 473 -6.20 -6.00 3.73
N TRP A 474 -5.63 -4.89 3.26
CA TRP A 474 -4.83 -4.00 4.11
C TRP A 474 -5.64 -3.43 5.29
N GLN A 475 -6.83 -2.90 5.04
CA GLN A 475 -7.67 -2.31 6.09
C GLN A 475 -8.16 -3.37 7.10
N SER A 476 -8.49 -4.58 6.64
CA SER A 476 -8.89 -5.70 7.53
C SER A 476 -7.75 -6.19 8.43
N GLN A 477 -6.50 -5.82 8.13
CA GLN A 477 -5.32 -6.18 8.91
C GLN A 477 -4.75 -5.03 9.75
N ASP A 478 -5.44 -3.88 9.81
CA ASP A 478 -5.05 -2.74 10.63
C ASP A 478 -5.37 -2.99 12.11
N LEU A 479 -4.43 -3.66 12.80
CA LEU A 479 -4.55 -3.96 14.23
C LEU A 479 -4.70 -2.70 15.08
N LEU A 480 -4.04 -1.60 14.71
CA LEU A 480 -4.04 -0.38 15.50
C LEU A 480 -5.45 0.20 15.61
N TRP A 481 -6.15 0.31 14.48
CA TRP A 481 -7.55 0.73 14.46
C TRP A 481 -8.43 -0.25 15.23
N GLN A 482 -8.24 -1.55 15.02
CA GLN A 482 -9.03 -2.58 15.69
C GLN A 482 -8.90 -2.54 17.21
N LEU A 483 -7.71 -2.29 17.75
CA LEU A 483 -7.50 -2.13 19.20
C LEU A 483 -8.23 -0.91 19.77
N GLY A 484 -8.29 0.19 19.01
CA GLY A 484 -8.97 1.42 19.44
C GLY A 484 -10.50 1.35 19.31
N ALA A 485 -11.02 0.72 18.26
CA ALA A 485 -12.45 0.75 17.95
C ALA A 485 -13.25 -0.44 18.50
N SER A 486 -12.60 -1.57 18.78
CA SER A 486 -13.26 -2.84 19.10
C SER A 486 -13.87 -2.86 20.51
N ASN A 487 -15.01 -3.55 20.62
CA ASN A 487 -15.63 -3.88 21.90
C ASN A 487 -14.99 -5.16 22.47
N PRO A 488 -14.57 -5.21 23.75
CA PRO A 488 -14.09 -6.42 24.40
C PRO A 488 -15.08 -7.60 24.37
N GLU A 489 -16.39 -7.34 24.42
CA GLU A 489 -17.44 -8.37 24.39
C GLU A 489 -17.71 -8.91 22.98
N LYS A 490 -17.43 -8.10 21.96
CA LYS A 490 -17.64 -8.44 20.55
C LYS A 490 -16.37 -8.09 19.75
N PRO A 491 -15.25 -8.76 20.06
CA PRO A 491 -13.96 -8.36 19.53
C PRO A 491 -13.89 -8.58 18.01
N THR A 492 -13.02 -7.83 17.35
CA THR A 492 -12.51 -8.19 16.02
C THR A 492 -11.59 -9.41 16.13
N ALA A 493 -11.32 -10.08 15.02
CA ALA A 493 -10.54 -11.31 14.96
C ALA A 493 -9.10 -11.11 15.45
N ALA A 494 -8.45 -10.00 15.10
CA ALA A 494 -7.10 -9.73 15.58
C ALA A 494 -7.10 -9.43 17.08
N VAL A 495 -8.08 -8.66 17.59
CA VAL A 495 -8.20 -8.37 19.03
C VAL A 495 -8.51 -9.64 19.83
N ALA A 496 -9.39 -10.51 19.31
CA ALA A 496 -9.67 -11.81 19.90
C ALA A 496 -8.41 -12.69 19.96
N ALA A 497 -7.62 -12.72 18.88
CA ALA A 497 -6.37 -13.48 18.84
C ALA A 497 -5.33 -12.95 19.83
N VAL A 498 -5.23 -11.62 19.97
CA VAL A 498 -4.37 -10.98 20.98
C VAL A 498 -4.81 -11.32 22.40
N ALA A 499 -6.12 -11.26 22.67
CA ALA A 499 -6.67 -11.64 23.97
C ALA A 499 -6.44 -13.12 24.28
N GLY A 500 -6.67 -14.01 23.31
CA GLY A 500 -6.41 -15.45 23.42
C GLY A 500 -4.94 -15.76 23.69
N ALA A 501 -4.02 -15.13 22.97
CA ALA A 501 -2.58 -15.29 23.19
C ALA A 501 -2.09 -14.70 24.53
N SER A 502 -2.89 -13.84 25.17
CA SER A 502 -2.61 -13.25 26.49
C SER A 502 -3.27 -14.04 27.63
N GLY A 503 -4.36 -14.77 27.36
CA GLY A 503 -5.10 -15.61 28.31
C GLY A 503 -4.42 -16.97 28.49
N ILE A 504 -3.73 -17.14 29.61
CA ILE A 504 -2.67 -18.13 29.87
C ILE A 504 -3.11 -19.63 29.91
N THR A 505 -4.36 -20.00 29.64
CA THR A 505 -4.82 -21.36 29.99
C THR A 505 -4.66 -22.44 28.92
N ASP A 506 -4.60 -22.13 27.61
CA ASP A 506 -4.37 -23.14 26.56
C ASP A 506 -3.85 -22.53 25.24
N PRO A 507 -2.59 -22.81 24.83
CA PRO A 507 -2.00 -22.35 23.57
C PRO A 507 -2.78 -22.75 22.31
N SER A 508 -3.60 -23.81 22.38
CA SER A 508 -4.42 -24.27 21.26
C SER A 508 -5.75 -23.52 21.10
N THR A 509 -6.02 -22.55 21.99
CA THR A 509 -7.28 -21.78 22.03
C THR A 509 -7.10 -20.31 21.65
N THR A 510 -6.12 -20.01 20.80
CA THR A 510 -5.76 -18.61 20.47
C THR A 510 -6.75 -17.94 19.51
N GLY A 511 -7.43 -18.70 18.66
CA GLY A 511 -8.26 -18.15 17.58
C GLY A 511 -7.46 -17.41 16.50
N ILE A 512 -6.14 -17.63 16.39
CA ILE A 512 -5.26 -16.93 15.44
C ILE A 512 -5.66 -17.14 13.97
N GLY A 513 -6.27 -18.30 13.65
CA GLY A 513 -6.83 -18.59 12.33
C GLY A 513 -7.97 -17.66 11.91
N LEU A 514 -8.62 -16.95 12.85
CA LEU A 514 -9.68 -15.99 12.53
C LEU A 514 -9.17 -14.69 11.89
N VAL A 515 -7.89 -14.35 12.11
CA VAL A 515 -7.29 -13.09 11.60
C VAL A 515 -7.35 -13.04 10.07
N LEU A 516 -7.05 -14.17 9.44
CA LEU A 516 -7.23 -14.39 8.00
C LEU A 516 -7.78 -15.81 7.80
N PRO A 517 -9.12 -15.97 7.85
CA PRO A 517 -9.78 -17.26 7.72
C PRO A 517 -9.39 -17.97 6.42
N VAL A 518 -9.28 -19.29 6.46
CA VAL A 518 -8.84 -20.11 5.31
C VAL A 518 -9.65 -19.82 4.05
N ALA A 519 -10.97 -19.63 4.17
CA ALA A 519 -11.83 -19.28 3.04
C ALA A 519 -11.42 -17.96 2.36
N LEU A 520 -11.06 -16.94 3.15
CA LEU A 520 -10.59 -15.65 2.63
C LEU A 520 -9.16 -15.76 2.09
N LEU A 521 -8.28 -16.52 2.75
CA LEU A 521 -6.94 -16.80 2.22
C LEU A 521 -7.00 -17.43 0.83
N VAL A 522 -7.84 -18.46 0.65
CA VAL A 522 -8.05 -19.12 -0.64
C VAL A 522 -8.63 -18.15 -1.66
N LEU A 523 -9.62 -17.35 -1.28
CA LEU A 523 -10.21 -16.33 -2.16
C LEU A 523 -9.15 -15.33 -2.65
N PHE A 524 -8.37 -14.73 -1.74
CA PHE A 524 -7.32 -13.77 -2.09
C PHE A 524 -6.20 -14.43 -2.89
N LEU A 525 -5.86 -15.69 -2.61
CA LEU A 525 -4.84 -16.42 -3.36
C LEU A 525 -5.28 -16.66 -4.80
N LEU A 526 -6.50 -17.15 -5.03
CA LEU A 526 -7.05 -17.35 -6.37
C LEU A 526 -7.15 -16.02 -7.13
N ALA A 527 -7.63 -14.96 -6.46
CA ALA A 527 -7.70 -13.63 -7.04
C ALA A 527 -6.31 -13.07 -7.39
N ALA A 528 -5.31 -13.26 -6.53
CA ALA A 528 -3.94 -12.83 -6.77
C ALA A 528 -3.28 -13.60 -7.92
N VAL A 529 -3.46 -14.92 -8.00
CA VAL A 529 -2.98 -15.75 -9.12
C VAL A 529 -3.62 -15.29 -10.43
N ALA A 530 -4.94 -15.12 -10.45
CA ALA A 530 -5.67 -14.64 -11.62
C ALA A 530 -5.19 -13.25 -12.04
N ALA A 531 -5.04 -12.32 -11.11
CA ALA A 531 -4.52 -10.97 -11.35
C ALA A 531 -3.10 -11.02 -11.93
N GLN A 532 -2.21 -11.81 -11.32
CA GLN A 532 -0.81 -11.92 -11.70
C GLN A 532 -0.64 -12.46 -13.13
N VAL A 533 -1.35 -13.53 -13.47
CA VAL A 533 -1.19 -14.22 -14.77
C VAL A 533 -2.03 -13.57 -15.87
N ALA A 534 -3.30 -13.26 -15.61
CA ALA A 534 -4.23 -12.82 -16.65
C ALA A 534 -4.11 -11.31 -16.99
N TYR A 535 -3.68 -10.49 -16.04
CA TYR A 535 -3.74 -9.03 -16.18
C TYR A 535 -2.42 -8.30 -15.92
N LEU A 536 -1.79 -8.51 -14.76
CA LEU A 536 -0.55 -7.80 -14.37
C LEU A 536 0.63 -8.17 -15.25
N ASP A 537 0.60 -9.33 -15.93
CA ASP A 537 1.57 -9.59 -16.98
C ASP A 537 1.48 -8.55 -18.10
N ARG A 538 0.31 -7.98 -18.41
CA ARG A 538 0.13 -7.04 -19.54
C ARG A 538 0.39 -5.57 -19.17
N VAL A 539 0.60 -5.28 -17.89
CA VAL A 539 0.83 -3.93 -17.38
C VAL A 539 2.28 -3.50 -17.66
N ALA A 540 2.44 -2.28 -18.18
CA ALA A 540 3.72 -1.65 -18.46
C ALA A 540 3.79 -0.27 -17.79
N VAL A 541 4.92 0.04 -17.17
CA VAL A 541 5.20 1.35 -16.56
C VAL A 541 6.15 2.12 -17.48
N ARG A 542 5.76 3.35 -17.84
CA ARG A 542 6.52 4.17 -18.81
C ARG A 542 6.78 5.56 -18.27
N VAL A 543 7.91 6.12 -18.69
CA VAL A 543 8.46 7.42 -18.28
C VAL A 543 8.84 8.23 -19.52
N GLY A 544 8.71 9.56 -19.47
CA GLY A 544 9.11 10.46 -20.56
C GLY A 544 8.01 10.84 -21.57
N ARG A 545 8.38 11.55 -22.64
CA ARG A 545 7.44 12.08 -23.65
C ARG A 545 6.82 10.97 -24.51
N ASP A 546 5.58 11.23 -24.93
CA ASP A 546 4.85 10.45 -25.94
C ASP A 546 5.49 10.73 -27.30
N ASP A 547 5.93 9.70 -28.01
CA ASP A 547 6.21 9.85 -29.44
C ASP A 547 4.93 9.53 -30.22
N PRO A 548 4.75 10.14 -31.40
CA PRO A 548 3.74 9.69 -32.34
C PRO A 548 3.93 8.19 -32.54
N VAL A 549 2.83 7.44 -32.46
CA VAL A 549 2.85 6.03 -32.84
C VAL A 549 3.29 6.00 -34.29
N ASP A 550 4.53 5.58 -34.52
CA ASP A 550 5.01 5.29 -35.87
C ASP A 550 4.18 4.09 -36.32
N HIS A 551 3.13 4.37 -37.08
CA HIS A 551 2.41 3.36 -37.82
C HIS A 551 3.39 2.86 -38.87
N GLY A 552 4.22 1.89 -38.49
CA GLY A 552 4.79 0.96 -39.44
C GLY A 552 3.63 0.39 -40.24
N LEU A 553 3.37 1.02 -41.39
CA LEU A 553 2.66 0.39 -42.48
C LEU A 553 3.39 -0.94 -42.78
N PRO A 554 2.65 -2.02 -43.06
CA PRO A 554 3.22 -3.32 -43.33
C PRO A 554 4.25 -3.31 -44.46
#